data_AF-A0A433YEV2-F1
#
_entry.id   AF-A0A433YEV2-F1
#
_cell.length_a   1.000
_cell.length_b   1.000
_cell.length_c   1.000
_cell.angle_alpha   90.00
_cell.angle_beta   90.00
_cell.angle_gamma   90.00
#
_symmetry.space_group_name_H-M   'P 1'
#
loop_
_entity.id
_entity.type
_entity.pdbx_description
1 polymer ?
#
loop_
_entity_poly.entity_id
_entity_poly.type
_entity_poly.pdbx_seq_one_letter_code
_entity_poly.pdbx_strand_id
1 'polypeptide(L)' 'ALISAIHEYIRFYNYDRFQKKLNNLSPVEYRTKAA' A
#
# COMPACT_ATOMS: atom_id res chain seq x y z
N ALA A 1 3.41 21.11 1.94
CA ALA A 1 2.49 21.21 3.10
C ALA A 1 2.29 19.82 3.70
N LEU A 2 2.14 19.71 5.02
CA LEU A 2 2.05 18.42 5.74
C LEU A 2 0.96 17.48 5.17
N ILE A 3 -0.18 18.03 4.78
CA ILE A 3 -1.33 17.27 4.24
C ILE A 3 -0.95 16.50 2.97
N SER A 4 -0.26 17.14 2.03
CA SER A 4 0.18 16.50 0.78
C SER A 4 1.13 15.32 1.07
N ALA A 5 2.09 15.51 1.98
CA ALA A 5 3.02 14.45 2.38
C ALA A 5 2.30 13.26 3.05
N ILE A 6 1.27 13.51 3.86
CA ILE A 6 0.44 12.46 4.44
C ILE A 6 -0.33 11.70 3.36
N HIS A 7 -0.94 12.40 2.41
CA HIS A 7 -1.66 11.76 1.30
C HIS A 7 -0.75 10.90 0.43
N GLU A 8 0.44 11.40 0.10
CA GLU A 8 1.47 10.65 -0.64
C GLU A 8 1.90 9.40 0.13
N TYR A 9 2.13 9.52 1.44
CA TYR A 9 2.49 8.38 2.28
C TYR A 9 1.37 7.32 2.33
N ILE A 10 0.11 7.74 2.45
CA ILE A 10 -1.04 6.82 2.45
C ILE A 10 -1.14 6.08 1.11
N ARG A 11 -0.95 6.78 -0.03
CA ARG A 11 -0.94 6.15 -1.36
C ARG A 11 0.20 5.13 -1.46
N PHE A 12 1.41 5.55 -1.11
CA PHE A 12 2.59 4.69 -1.12
C PHE A 12 2.35 3.43 -0.29
N TYR A 13 1.84 3.58 0.94
CA TYR A 13 1.62 2.46 1.84
C TYR A 13 0.60 1.46 1.29
N ASN A 14 -0.49 1.94 0.68
CA ASN A 14 -1.58 1.07 0.23
C ASN A 14 -1.32 0.40 -1.12
N TYR A 15 -0.65 1.09 -2.05
CA TYR A 15 -0.55 0.66 -3.45
C TYR A 15 0.88 0.39 -3.92
N ASP A 16 1.85 1.18 -3.45
CA ASP A 16 3.21 1.12 -4.01
C ASP A 16 4.16 0.27 -3.13
N ARG A 17 3.82 0.05 -1.86
CA ARG A 17 4.63 -0.69 -0.91
C ARG A 17 4.45 -2.20 -1.09
N PHE A 18 5.46 -2.86 -1.65
CA PHE A 18 5.51 -4.33 -1.69
C PHE A 18 6.01 -4.91 -0.36
N GLN A 19 5.41 -6.02 0.06
CA GLN A 19 5.84 -6.75 1.26
C GLN A 19 6.11 -8.22 0.92
N LYS A 20 7.30 -8.71 1.27
CA LYS A 20 7.69 -10.12 1.04
C LYS A 20 6.71 -11.11 1.68
N LYS A 21 6.18 -10.77 2.87
CA LYS A 21 5.15 -11.57 3.58
C LYS A 21 3.80 -11.65 2.84
N LEU A 22 3.54 -10.72 1.92
CA LEU A 22 2.33 -10.67 1.10
C LEU A 22 2.60 -11.19 -0.31
N ASN A 23 3.61 -12.05 -0.50
CA ASN A 23 4.02 -12.56 -1.81
C ASN A 23 4.33 -11.44 -2.82
N ASN A 24 5.00 -10.38 -2.36
CA ASN A 24 5.32 -9.18 -3.14
C ASN A 24 4.09 -8.45 -3.72
N LEU A 25 2.92 -8.60 -3.10
CA LEU A 25 1.74 -7.80 -3.39
C LEU A 25 1.74 -6.51 -2.54
N SER A 26 1.09 -5.48 -3.06
CA SER A 26 0.69 -4.33 -2.25
C SER A 26 -0.39 -4.74 -1.23
N PRO A 27 -0.59 -3.99 -0.14
CA PRO A 27 -1.64 -4.27 0.83
C PRO A 27 -3.04 -4.34 0.23
N VAL A 28 -3.36 -3.50 -0.76
CA VAL A 28 -4.66 -3.55 -1.43
C VAL A 28 -4.80 -4.84 -2.25
N GLU A 29 -3.82 -5.16 -3.10
CA GLU A 29 -3.88 -6.37 -3.93
C GLU A 29 -3.97 -7.66 -3.09
N TYR A 30 -3.24 -7.71 -1.98
CA TYR A 30 -3.31 -8.84 -1.06
C TYR A 30 -4.73 -9.01 -0.49
N ARG A 31 -5.38 -7.92 -0.06
CA ARG A 31 -6.76 -7.97 0.46
C ARG A 31 -7.77 -8.38 -0.62
N THR A 32 -7.59 -7.89 -1.85
CA THR A 32 -8.46 -8.26 -2.97
C THR A 32 -8.36 -9.74 -3.33
N LYS A 33 -7.19 -10.36 -3.19
CA LYS A 33 -7.00 -11.80 -3.45
C LYS A 33 -7.43 -12.72 -2.30
N ALA A 34 -7.54 -12.17 -1.09
CA ALA A 34 -7.97 -12.91 0.10
C ALA A 34 -9.51 -12.93 0.29
N ALA A 35 -10.23 -12.07 -0.43
CA ALA A 35 -11.69 -12.09 -0.54
C ALA A 35 -12.14 -13.10 -1.59
#